data_AF-A0A3C1ZEQ4-F1
#
_entry.id   AF-A0A3C1ZEQ4-F1
#
_cell.length_a   1.000
_cell.length_b   1.000
_cell.length_c   1.000
_cell.angle_alpha   90.00
_cell.angle_beta   90.00
_cell.angle_gamma   90.00
#
_symmetry.space_group_name_H-M   'P 1'
#
loop_
_entity.id
_entity.type
_entity.pdbx_description
1 polymer ?
#
loop_
_entity_poly.entity_id
_entity_poly.type
_entity_poly.pdbx_seq_one_letter_code
_entity_poly.pdbx_strand_id
1 'polypeptide(L)'
;HVRALNAVLMAIEILQHEEFMRDCRVWMYRGQWGQWDIDHVEMAVPMSPEEFRFKRDAILRYQSQIKDAPFRDSADGQLSWQRSIDRNRALAELYNTLGLAAYEAIEAFVQYKPANDNKI
;
A
#
# COMPACT_ATOMS: atom_id res chain seq x y z
N HIS A 1 -8.21 2.36 -13.14
CA HIS A 1 -7.97 2.66 -11.71
C HIS A 1 -8.73 3.87 -11.20
N VAL A 2 -8.56 5.08 -11.79
CA VAL A 2 -9.23 6.32 -11.31
C VAL A 2 -10.76 6.20 -11.19
N ARG A 3 -11.45 5.63 -12.19
CA ARG A 3 -12.91 5.47 -12.14
C ARG A 3 -13.40 4.56 -11.00
N ALA A 4 -12.67 3.47 -10.74
CA ALA A 4 -13.00 2.55 -9.65
C ALA A 4 -12.73 3.20 -8.29
N LEU A 5 -11.62 3.94 -8.16
CA LEU A 5 -11.33 4.70 -6.95
C LEU A 5 -12.45 5.72 -6.68
N ASN A 6 -12.83 6.52 -7.68
CA ASN A 6 -13.90 7.51 -7.53
C ASN A 6 -15.23 6.87 -7.13
N ALA A 7 -15.58 5.71 -7.71
CA ALA A 7 -16.79 4.99 -7.32
C ALA A 7 -16.78 4.56 -5.84
N VAL A 8 -15.63 4.05 -5.36
CA VAL A 8 -15.46 3.68 -3.94
C VAL A 8 -15.51 4.90 -3.04
N LEU A 9 -14.86 6.01 -3.41
CA LEU A 9 -14.89 7.25 -2.63
C LEU A 9 -16.31 7.83 -2.53
N MET A 10 -17.08 7.84 -3.63
CA MET A 10 -18.48 8.26 -3.61
C MET A 10 -19.33 7.34 -2.72
N ALA A 11 -19.10 6.03 -2.76
CA ALA A 11 -19.81 5.10 -1.88
C ALA A 11 -19.50 5.38 -0.40
N ILE A 12 -18.25 5.69 -0.07
CA ILE A 12 -17.84 6.11 1.28
C ILE A 12 -18.54 7.41 1.68
N GLU A 13 -18.61 8.40 0.78
CA GLU A 13 -19.31 9.67 1.04
C GLU A 13 -20.81 9.49 1.29
N ILE A 14 -21.47 8.56 0.60
CA ILE A 14 -22.89 8.25 0.85
C ILE A 14 -23.05 7.59 2.23
N LEU A 15 -22.17 6.66 2.56
CA LEU A 15 -22.26 5.88 3.80
C LEU A 15 -21.74 6.61 5.03
N GLN A 16 -21.00 7.72 4.88
CA GLN A 16 -20.30 8.39 5.98
C GLN A 16 -21.20 8.81 7.17
N HIS A 17 -22.50 8.93 6.94
CA HIS A 17 -23.49 9.31 7.95
C HIS A 17 -24.09 8.12 8.72
N GLU A 18 -23.81 6.89 8.29
CA GLU A 18 -24.23 5.67 8.98
C GLU A 18 -23.46 5.47 10.29
N GLU A 19 -24.12 4.95 11.32
CA GLU A 19 -23.53 4.83 12.66
C GLU A 19 -22.25 3.96 12.68
N PHE A 20 -22.25 2.87 11.91
CA PHE A 20 -21.11 1.95 11.82
C PHE A 20 -19.86 2.60 11.20
N MET A 21 -20.02 3.67 10.42
CA MET A 21 -18.90 4.35 9.78
C MET A 21 -18.04 5.13 10.78
N ARG A 22 -18.58 5.45 11.97
CA ARG A 22 -17.82 6.09 13.05
C ARG A 22 -16.63 5.24 13.52
N ASP A 23 -16.80 3.93 13.49
CA ASP A 23 -15.79 2.94 13.90
C ASP A 23 -14.96 2.40 12.73
N CYS A 24 -15.29 2.80 11.50
CA CYS A 24 -14.56 2.40 10.32
C CYS A 24 -13.38 3.34 10.01
N ARG A 25 -12.31 2.80 9.44
CA ARG A 25 -11.16 3.55 8.94
C ARG A 25 -10.85 3.07 7.53
N VAL A 26 -10.66 4.03 6.62
CA VAL A 26 -10.34 3.73 5.23
C VAL A 26 -8.85 3.98 5.02
N TRP A 27 -8.14 2.93 4.61
CA TRP A 27 -6.70 2.96 4.41
C TRP A 27 -6.36 3.00 2.92
N MET A 28 -5.63 4.02 2.50
CA MET A 28 -5.17 4.21 1.14
C MET A 28 -3.84 3.52 0.91
N TYR A 29 -3.83 2.65 -0.11
CA TYR A 29 -2.64 1.95 -0.57
C TYR A 29 -2.13 2.52 -1.89
N ARG A 30 -0.84 2.87 -1.95
CA ARG A 30 -0.22 3.51 -3.12
C ARG A 30 0.31 2.49 -4.16
N GLY A 31 0.42 1.22 -3.77
CA GLY A 31 0.77 0.13 -4.67
C GLY A 31 2.09 0.32 -5.40
N GLN A 32 2.11 -0.11 -6.66
CA GLN A 32 3.32 -0.05 -7.49
C GLN A 32 3.70 1.39 -7.91
N TRP A 33 2.83 2.39 -7.67
CA TRP A 33 3.00 3.76 -8.16
C TRP A 33 3.94 4.63 -7.33
N GLY A 34 4.28 4.22 -6.11
CA GLY A 34 5.24 4.94 -5.27
C GLY A 34 5.17 4.53 -3.81
N GLN A 35 6.17 4.97 -3.04
CA GLN A 35 6.16 4.86 -1.59
C GLN A 35 5.54 6.13 -0.99
N TRP A 36 5.01 6.00 0.22
CA TRP A 36 4.77 7.16 1.09
C TRP A 36 6.09 7.52 1.76
N ASP A 37 6.37 8.81 1.89
CA ASP A 37 7.47 9.26 2.74
C ASP A 37 7.15 8.86 4.19
N ILE A 38 8.17 8.48 4.96
CA ILE A 38 7.98 7.86 6.28
C ILE A 38 7.20 8.76 7.24
N ASP A 39 7.37 10.08 7.13
CA ASP A 39 6.66 11.10 7.89
C ASP A 39 5.17 11.20 7.56
N HIS A 40 4.76 10.70 6.39
CA HIS A 40 3.37 10.65 5.96
C HIS A 40 2.70 9.30 6.25
N VAL A 41 3.44 8.27 6.69
CA VAL A 41 2.86 6.96 6.98
C VAL A 41 2.02 7.02 8.26
N GLU A 42 0.72 6.81 8.14
CA GLU A 42 -0.21 6.82 9.28
C GLU A 42 -0.47 5.40 9.83
N MET A 43 -0.25 4.36 9.01
CA MET A 43 -0.33 2.96 9.44
C MET A 43 0.76 2.13 8.76
N ALA A 44 1.57 1.48 9.58
CA ALA A 44 2.58 0.51 9.17
C ALA A 44 2.14 -0.90 9.61
N VAL A 45 1.94 -1.79 8.66
CA VAL A 45 1.57 -3.19 8.90
C VAL A 45 2.81 -4.07 8.71
N PRO A 46 3.41 -4.58 9.79
CA PRO A 46 4.54 -5.47 9.69
C PRO A 46 4.11 -6.87 9.20
N MET A 47 4.99 -7.51 8.45
CA MET A 47 4.81 -8.88 7.95
C MET A 47 5.96 -9.77 8.40
N SER A 48 5.62 -10.96 8.85
CA SER A 48 6.57 -12.04 9.11
C SER A 48 7.17 -12.59 7.80
N PRO A 49 8.28 -13.34 7.88
CA PRO A 49 8.87 -13.99 6.71
C PRO A 49 7.90 -14.91 5.95
N GLU A 50 6.97 -15.55 6.65
CA GLU A 50 5.99 -16.45 6.03
C GLU A 50 4.91 -15.70 5.26
N GLU A 51 4.33 -14.66 5.87
CA GLU A 51 3.34 -13.79 5.22
C GLU A 51 3.93 -13.10 4.00
N PHE A 52 5.19 -12.67 4.10
CA PHE A 52 5.88 -12.04 2.98
C PHE A 52 6.16 -13.01 1.83
N ARG A 53 6.53 -14.27 2.13
CA ARG A 53 6.64 -15.32 1.12
C ARG A 53 5.29 -15.58 0.43
N PHE A 54 4.22 -15.71 1.20
CA PHE A 54 2.87 -15.94 0.65
C PHE A 54 2.46 -14.80 -0.29
N LYS A 55 2.69 -13.55 0.12
CA LYS A 55 2.45 -12.37 -0.71
C LYS A 55 3.25 -12.40 -2.01
N ARG A 56 4.54 -12.72 -1.95
CA ARG A 56 5.39 -12.85 -3.14
C ARG A 56 4.82 -13.90 -4.07
N ASP A 57 4.51 -15.09 -3.57
CA ASP A 57 4.00 -16.19 -4.38
C ASP A 57 2.65 -15.84 -5.01
N ALA A 58 1.79 -15.11 -4.30
CA ALA A 58 0.53 -14.57 -4.84
C ALA A 58 0.77 -13.60 -6.01
N ILE A 59 1.74 -12.68 -5.90
CA ILE A 59 2.11 -11.77 -7.00
C ILE A 59 2.66 -12.57 -8.20
N LEU A 60 3.46 -13.60 -7.95
CA LEU A 60 4.06 -14.43 -9.00
C LEU A 60 3.01 -15.22 -9.78
N ARG A 61 1.92 -15.68 -9.14
CA ARG A 61 0.85 -16.44 -9.81
C ARG A 61 0.15 -15.65 -10.92
N TYR A 62 0.09 -14.32 -10.80
CA TYR A 62 -0.49 -13.44 -11.82
C TYR A 62 0.56 -12.88 -12.79
N GLN A 63 1.77 -13.46 -12.84
CA GLN A 63 2.86 -13.03 -13.72
C GLN A 63 2.50 -12.96 -15.20
N SER A 64 1.57 -13.80 -15.68
CA SER A 64 1.10 -13.72 -17.07
C SER A 64 0.46 -12.36 -17.37
N GLN A 65 -0.25 -11.75 -16.40
CA GLN A 65 -0.81 -10.40 -16.52
C GLN A 65 0.24 -9.30 -16.32
N ILE A 66 1.39 -9.63 -15.71
CA ILE A 66 2.53 -8.73 -15.51
C ILE A 66 3.41 -8.69 -16.77
N LYS A 67 3.52 -9.81 -17.50
CA LYS A 67 4.27 -9.91 -18.77
C LYS A 67 3.64 -9.11 -19.91
N ASP A 68 2.31 -8.99 -19.95
CA ASP A 68 1.60 -8.29 -21.03
C ASP A 68 1.46 -6.77 -20.79
N ALA A 69 2.06 -6.22 -19.72
CA ALA A 69 2.07 -4.77 -19.46
C ALA A 69 3.27 -4.11 -20.17
N PRO A 70 3.12 -3.52 -21.37
CA PRO A 70 4.23 -3.19 -22.28
C PRO A 70 5.04 -1.93 -21.89
N PHE A 71 4.86 -1.40 -20.67
CA PHE A 71 5.30 -0.06 -20.30
C PHE A 71 6.10 0.04 -19.00
N ARG A 72 6.74 -1.05 -18.53
CA ARG A 72 7.41 -1.01 -17.20
C ARG A 72 8.74 -1.73 -17.05
N ASP A 73 9.42 -2.05 -18.15
CA ASP A 73 10.85 -2.33 -18.05
C ASP A 73 11.55 -1.04 -17.63
N SER A 74 12.10 -1.01 -16.42
CA SER A 74 13.03 0.07 -16.07
C SER A 74 14.25 -0.04 -16.97
N ALA A 75 14.96 1.08 -17.20
CA ALA A 75 16.25 1.07 -17.88
C ALA A 75 17.29 0.12 -17.20
N ASP A 76 17.08 -0.18 -15.92
CA ASP A 76 17.84 -1.07 -15.03
C ASP A 76 17.41 -2.56 -15.05
N GLY A 77 16.41 -2.94 -15.86
CA GLY A 77 16.02 -4.35 -16.03
C GLY A 77 15.27 -5.00 -14.87
N GLN A 78 14.96 -4.25 -13.80
CA GLN A 78 14.17 -4.76 -12.67
C GLN A 78 12.66 -4.79 -12.95
N LEU A 79 12.06 -5.94 -12.70
CA LEU A 79 10.62 -6.13 -12.85
C LEU A 79 9.84 -5.34 -11.79
N SER A 80 8.67 -4.83 -12.16
CA SER A 80 7.84 -4.00 -11.26
C SER A 80 7.46 -4.70 -9.94
N TRP A 81 7.28 -6.02 -9.97
CA TRP A 81 6.98 -6.82 -8.77
C TRP A 81 8.20 -6.94 -7.84
N GLN A 82 9.42 -7.02 -8.38
CA GLN A 82 10.65 -7.03 -7.58
C GLN A 82 10.79 -5.71 -6.83
N ARG A 83 10.57 -4.58 -7.54
CA ARG A 83 10.55 -3.25 -6.91
C ARG A 83 9.51 -3.14 -5.79
N SER A 84 8.32 -3.73 -5.97
CA SER A 84 7.31 -3.74 -4.90
C SER A 84 7.74 -4.53 -3.66
N ILE A 85 8.49 -5.61 -3.84
CA ILE A 85 9.05 -6.44 -2.76
C ILE A 85 10.16 -5.67 -2.05
N ASP A 86 11.09 -5.10 -2.81
CA ASP A 86 12.25 -4.38 -2.29
C ASP A 86 11.82 -3.14 -1.49
N ARG A 87 10.76 -2.45 -1.91
CA ARG A 87 10.16 -1.32 -1.15
C ARG A 87 9.70 -1.73 0.23
N ASN A 88 9.00 -2.86 0.34
CA ASN A 88 8.48 -3.31 1.62
C ASN A 88 9.60 -3.71 2.59
N ARG A 89 10.68 -4.30 2.07
CA ARG A 89 11.89 -4.59 2.84
C ARG A 89 12.63 -3.32 3.25
N ALA A 90 12.78 -2.38 2.33
CA ALA A 90 13.44 -1.10 2.60
C ALA A 90 12.71 -0.31 3.70
N LEU A 91 11.38 -0.33 3.70
CA LEU A 91 10.58 0.27 4.77
C LEU A 91 10.80 -0.43 6.12
N ALA A 92 10.88 -1.77 6.13
CA ALA A 92 11.18 -2.53 7.35
C ALA A 92 12.58 -2.22 7.90
N GLU A 93 13.58 -2.11 7.03
CA GLU A 93 14.95 -1.76 7.40
C GLU A 93 15.04 -0.33 7.95
N LEU A 94 14.29 0.60 7.35
CA LEU A 94 14.21 1.98 7.85
C LEU A 94 13.61 2.01 9.26
N TYR A 95 12.53 1.26 9.51
CA TYR A 95 11.93 1.14 10.84
C TYR A 95 12.90 0.50 11.85
N ASN A 96 13.63 -0.53 11.44
CA ASN A 96 14.66 -1.17 12.25
C ASN A 96 15.79 -0.19 12.63
N THR A 97 16.23 0.64 11.68
CA THR A 97 17.25 1.68 11.90
C THR A 97 16.77 2.75 12.90
N LEU A 98 15.47 3.02 12.94
CA LEU A 98 14.85 3.91 13.93
C LEU A 98 14.71 3.28 15.33
N GLY A 99 15.13 2.01 15.50
CA GLY A 99 15.08 1.29 16.77
C GLY A 99 13.77 0.55 17.03
N LEU A 100 12.91 0.40 16.01
CA LEU A 100 11.70 -0.41 16.12
C LEU A 100 12.00 -1.89 15.88
N ALA A 101 11.01 -2.76 16.15
CA ALA A 101 11.16 -4.19 15.96
C ALA A 101 11.49 -4.55 14.51
N ALA A 102 12.41 -5.50 14.34
CA ALA A 102 12.82 -6.01 13.04
C ALA A 102 11.74 -6.93 12.45
N TYR A 103 11.33 -6.63 11.21
CA TYR A 103 10.39 -7.43 10.43
C TYR A 103 10.96 -7.72 9.04
N GLU A 104 10.47 -8.76 8.37
CA GLU A 104 10.91 -9.07 7.00
C GLU A 104 10.49 -7.96 6.04
N ALA A 105 9.30 -7.41 6.23
CA ALA A 105 8.70 -6.42 5.35
C ALA A 105 7.63 -5.63 6.09
N ILE A 106 7.43 -4.37 5.71
CA ILE A 106 6.35 -3.52 6.22
C ILE A 106 5.56 -2.98 5.03
N GLU A 107 4.23 -2.90 5.17
CA GLU A 107 3.36 -2.17 4.26
C GLU A 107 2.85 -0.87 4.88
N ALA A 108 2.86 0.19 4.08
CA ALA A 108 2.49 1.54 4.53
C ALA A 108 1.15 1.99 3.94
N PHE A 109 0.32 2.57 4.81
CA PHE A 109 -0.97 3.11 4.46
C PHE A 109 -1.14 4.52 5.02
N VAL A 110 -1.96 5.31 4.33
CA VAL A 110 -2.41 6.63 4.74
C VAL A 110 -3.91 6.59 4.94
N GLN A 111 -4.42 7.18 6.00
CA GLN A 111 -5.85 7.22 6.24
C GLN A 111 -6.51 8.17 5.24
N TYR A 112 -7.57 7.71 4.59
CA TYR A 112 -8.44 8.61 3.84
C TYR A 112 -9.23 9.48 4.82
N LYS A 113 -9.05 10.80 4.72
CA LYS A 113 -9.78 11.80 5.50
C LYS A 113 -10.73 12.56 4.55
N PRO A 114 -12.05 12.48 4.74
CA PRO A 114 -13.00 13.25 3.95
C PRO A 114 -12.70 14.74 4.07
N ALA A 115 -12.93 15.51 3.00
CA ALA A 115 -12.61 16.95 2.97
C ALA A 115 -13.28 17.80 4.07
N ASN A 116 -14.35 17.28 4.70
CA ASN A 116 -15.03 17.95 5.81
C ASN A 116 -14.30 17.88 7.16
N ASP A 117 -13.35 16.96 7.34
CA ASP A 117 -12.57 16.83 8.58
C ASP A 117 -11.39 17.83 8.65
N ASN A 118 -11.08 18.53 7.56
CA ASN A 118 -9.95 19.46 7.48
C ASN A 118 -10.29 20.91 7.90
N LYS A 119 -11.45 21.13 8.52
CA LYS A 119 -11.79 22.42 9.15
C LYS A 119 -11.41 22.38 10.63
N ILE A 120 -10.16 22.71 10.92
CA ILE A 120 -9.71 23.23 12.22
C ILE A 120 -9.26 24.66 11.99
#